data_AF-A0A7W8UJ42-F1
#
_entry.id   AF-A0A7W8UJ42-F1
#
_cell.length_a   1.000
_cell.length_b   1.000
_cell.length_c   1.000
_cell.angle_alpha   90.00
_cell.angle_beta   90.00
_cell.angle_gamma   90.00
#
_symmetry.space_group_name_H-M   'P 1'
#
loop_
_entity.id
_entity.type
_entity.pdbx_description
1 polymer ?
#
loop_
_entity_poly.entity_id
_entity_poly.type
_entity_poly.pdbx_seq_one_letter_code
_entity_poly.pdbx_strand_id
1 'polypeptide(L)'
;MPGSRLFRASHILISILSVTLGLSGCVTSKDGVQVSTDHSRAVSGERTKMGQSYNLNADCTAATMPSIKLVQPPAHGSVEFVSEKILSHYPTGAPQIRCNSRKSAGVSEYYTSNSGYSGKDMYKVRVSYGEGTIKDVTVNINVRKK
;
A
#
# COMPACT_ATOMS: atom_id res chain seq x y z
N MET A 1 43.59 13.77 -64.94
CA MET A 1 43.24 12.36 -64.67
C MET A 1 43.08 12.18 -63.16
N PRO A 2 42.08 11.41 -62.71
CA PRO A 2 41.24 11.81 -61.58
C PRO A 2 41.36 10.89 -60.36
N GLY A 3 40.93 11.39 -59.21
CA GLY A 3 40.78 10.61 -57.98
C GLY A 3 39.68 11.18 -57.10
N SER A 4 38.44 11.05 -57.54
CA SER A 4 37.22 11.26 -56.75
C SER A 4 37.08 10.17 -55.70
N ARG A 5 36.78 10.53 -54.43
CA ARG A 5 35.96 9.70 -53.54
C ARG A 5 35.04 10.55 -52.67
N LEU A 6 33.75 10.39 -52.96
CA LEU A 6 32.59 10.69 -52.12
C LEU A 6 32.56 9.80 -50.86
N PHE A 7 31.56 10.10 -50.01
CA PHE A 7 31.01 9.38 -48.85
C PHE A 7 31.52 9.93 -47.49
N ARG A 8 30.68 10.22 -46.50
CA ARG A 8 29.33 9.72 -46.21
C ARG A 8 28.63 10.70 -45.24
N ALA A 9 27.36 10.99 -45.49
CA ALA A 9 26.51 11.74 -44.58
C ALA A 9 26.52 11.11 -43.17
N SER A 10 26.81 11.92 -42.16
CA SER A 10 26.78 11.50 -40.76
C SER A 10 25.32 11.40 -40.31
N HIS A 11 24.86 10.17 -40.08
CA HIS A 11 23.55 9.90 -39.54
C HIS A 11 23.45 10.47 -38.12
N ILE A 12 22.63 11.50 -37.94
CA ILE A 12 22.22 11.98 -36.61
C ILE A 12 21.28 10.91 -36.04
N LEU A 13 21.83 10.08 -35.15
CA LEU A 13 21.08 9.14 -34.30
C LEU A 13 20.18 9.94 -33.35
N ILE A 14 18.93 10.14 -33.73
CA ILE A 14 17.88 10.64 -32.84
C ILE A 14 17.61 9.52 -31.82
N SER A 15 18.20 9.66 -30.63
CA SER A 15 17.92 8.79 -29.50
C SER A 15 16.53 9.17 -28.97
N ILE A 16 15.52 8.35 -29.27
CA ILE A 16 14.18 8.47 -28.69
C ILE A 16 14.31 8.14 -27.20
N LEU A 17 14.33 9.18 -26.36
CA LEU A 17 14.29 9.06 -24.91
C LEU A 17 12.85 8.65 -24.53
N SER A 18 12.59 7.35 -24.46
CA SER A 18 11.33 6.81 -23.96
C SER A 18 11.21 7.11 -22.47
N VAL A 19 10.58 8.23 -22.12
CA VAL A 19 10.19 8.54 -20.73
C VAL A 19 9.03 7.62 -20.37
N THR A 20 9.34 6.48 -19.76
CA THR A 20 8.34 5.64 -19.11
C THR A 20 7.96 6.31 -17.79
N LEU A 21 6.86 7.06 -17.77
CA LEU A 21 6.24 7.49 -16.52
C LEU A 21 5.68 6.24 -15.81
N GLY A 22 6.49 5.65 -14.93
CA GLY A 22 6.00 4.67 -13.97
C GLY A 22 5.01 5.36 -13.02
N LEU A 23 3.80 4.82 -12.92
CA LEU A 23 2.82 5.19 -11.88
C LEU A 23 3.40 4.78 -10.51
N SER A 24 4.23 5.62 -9.91
CA SER A 24 4.66 5.47 -8.52
C SER A 24 3.64 6.16 -7.63
N GLY A 25 3.01 5.42 -6.72
CA GLY A 25 2.22 6.03 -5.66
C GLY A 25 3.15 6.84 -4.75
N CYS A 26 2.89 8.14 -4.59
CA CYS A 26 3.72 8.99 -3.75
C CYS A 26 3.55 8.60 -2.28
N VAL A 27 4.63 8.14 -1.63
CA VAL A 27 4.74 8.08 -0.18
C VAL A 27 5.61 9.25 0.25
N THR A 28 5.08 10.12 1.12
CA THR A 28 5.87 11.24 1.68
C THR A 28 6.48 10.80 3.00
N SER A 29 7.78 11.02 3.19
CA SER A 29 8.41 10.82 4.49
C SER A 29 8.52 12.14 5.23
N LYS A 30 8.05 12.21 6.48
CA LYS A 30 8.24 13.35 7.37
C LYS A 30 8.86 12.86 8.66
N ASP A 31 10.05 13.38 9.00
CA ASP A 31 10.80 13.01 10.20
C ASP A 31 11.01 11.49 10.35
N GLY A 32 11.21 10.79 9.23
CA GLY A 32 11.35 9.32 9.20
C GLY A 32 10.04 8.51 9.27
N VAL A 33 8.90 9.18 9.40
CA VAL A 33 7.56 8.55 9.33
C VAL A 33 7.07 8.57 7.90
N GLN A 34 6.66 7.41 7.39
CA GLN A 34 6.01 7.31 6.09
C GLN A 34 4.55 7.75 6.20
N VAL A 35 4.12 8.68 5.36
CA VAL A 35 2.75 9.18 5.34
C VAL A 35 2.09 8.73 4.05
N SER A 36 0.93 8.10 4.16
CA SER A 36 0.12 7.68 3.01
C SER A 36 -1.36 7.98 3.21
N THR A 37 -2.09 7.94 2.10
CA THR A 37 -3.55 8.07 2.08
C THR A 37 -4.13 6.96 1.23
N ASP A 38 -5.06 6.23 1.80
CA ASP A 38 -5.75 5.13 1.15
C ASP A 38 -7.21 5.52 0.88
N HIS A 39 -7.77 4.95 -0.19
CA HIS A 39 -9.15 5.18 -0.60
C HIS A 39 -9.90 3.85 -0.68
N SER A 40 -10.86 3.68 0.22
CA SER A 40 -11.60 2.44 0.40
C SER A 40 -13.11 2.64 0.26
N ARG A 41 -13.84 1.54 0.16
CA ARG A 41 -15.30 1.50 0.12
C ARG A 41 -15.80 0.55 1.19
N ALA A 42 -16.96 0.84 1.74
CA ALA A 42 -17.68 -0.02 2.68
C ALA A 42 -19.15 -0.09 2.29
N VAL A 43 -19.80 -1.19 2.67
CA VAL A 43 -21.27 -1.28 2.65
C VAL A 43 -21.78 -0.90 4.03
N SER A 44 -22.86 -0.12 4.07
CA SER A 44 -23.46 0.40 5.30
C SER A 44 -23.76 -0.73 6.29
N GLY A 45 -23.22 -0.63 7.51
CA GLY A 45 -23.41 -1.61 8.58
C GLY A 45 -22.67 -2.94 8.39
N GLU A 46 -21.99 -3.15 7.26
CA GLU A 46 -21.22 -4.37 7.02
C GLU A 46 -19.77 -4.22 7.46
N ARG A 47 -19.28 -5.22 8.21
CA ARG A 47 -17.89 -5.29 8.63
C ARG A 47 -16.99 -5.54 7.42
N THR A 48 -16.25 -4.52 7.03
CA THR A 48 -15.45 -4.49 5.80
C THR A 48 -13.96 -4.51 6.16
N LYS A 49 -13.18 -5.42 5.56
CA LYS A 49 -11.71 -5.43 5.72
C LYS A 49 -11.11 -4.26 4.94
N MET A 50 -10.50 -3.32 5.64
CA MET A 50 -9.92 -2.10 5.07
C MET A 50 -8.45 -2.28 4.68
N GLY A 51 -7.73 -3.09 5.44
CA GLY A 51 -6.30 -3.27 5.27
C GLY A 51 -5.77 -4.44 6.06
N GLN A 52 -4.47 -4.68 5.90
CA GLN A 52 -3.73 -5.66 6.67
C GLN A 52 -2.25 -5.25 6.75
N SER A 53 -1.66 -5.47 7.92
CA SER A 53 -0.24 -5.23 8.18
C SER A 53 0.44 -6.53 8.56
N TYR A 54 1.62 -6.78 7.99
CA TYR A 54 2.41 -7.97 8.25
C TYR A 54 3.90 -7.67 8.04
N ASN A 55 4.75 -8.36 8.79
CA ASN A 55 6.20 -8.39 8.58
C ASN A 55 6.70 -9.82 8.76
N LEU A 56 7.06 -10.48 7.67
CA LEU A 56 7.42 -11.88 7.64
C LEU A 56 8.90 -12.08 7.34
N ASN A 57 9.47 -13.09 7.98
CA ASN A 57 10.72 -13.70 7.58
C ASN A 57 10.54 -14.45 6.25
N ALA A 58 11.65 -14.83 5.62
CA ALA A 58 11.59 -15.66 4.42
C ALA A 58 10.81 -16.96 4.67
N ASP A 59 10.90 -17.53 5.87
CA ASP A 59 10.17 -18.74 6.29
C ASP A 59 8.68 -18.56 6.62
N CYS A 60 8.17 -17.35 6.42
CA CYS A 60 6.79 -16.93 6.67
C CYS A 60 6.38 -16.94 8.15
N THR A 61 7.34 -17.08 9.06
CA THR A 61 7.13 -16.69 10.46
C THR A 61 7.09 -15.18 10.57
N ALA A 62 6.39 -14.65 11.58
CA ALA A 62 6.41 -13.21 11.82
C ALA A 62 7.80 -12.79 12.29
N ALA A 63 8.45 -11.89 11.54
CA ALA A 63 9.68 -11.23 12.00
C ALA A 63 9.36 -10.32 13.18
N THR A 64 8.24 -9.59 13.06
CA THR A 64 7.62 -8.80 14.10
C THR A 64 6.10 -8.83 13.90
N MET A 65 5.35 -8.58 14.98
CA MET A 65 3.91 -8.36 14.86
C MET A 65 3.65 -6.85 14.78
N PRO A 66 3.09 -6.32 13.69
CA PRO A 66 2.83 -4.90 13.57
C PRO A 66 1.86 -4.41 14.66
N SER A 67 2.20 -3.31 15.31
CA SER A 67 1.30 -2.62 16.24
C SER A 67 0.57 -1.52 15.49
N ILE A 68 -0.76 -1.52 15.57
CA ILE A 68 -1.61 -0.48 14.97
C ILE A 68 -2.29 0.32 16.08
N LYS A 69 -2.18 1.66 16.01
CA LYS A 69 -2.86 2.59 16.91
C LYS A 69 -3.84 3.44 16.13
N LEU A 70 -5.09 3.50 16.58
CA LEU A 70 -6.07 4.45 16.08
C LEU A 70 -5.71 5.85 16.60
N VAL A 71 -5.31 6.74 15.69
CA VAL A 71 -4.92 8.12 15.99
C VAL A 71 -6.13 9.05 15.96
N GLN A 72 -7.03 8.83 15.00
CA GLN A 72 -8.29 9.56 14.87
C GLN A 72 -9.39 8.55 14.53
N PRO A 73 -10.43 8.42 15.37
CA PRO A 73 -11.54 7.52 15.08
C PRO A 73 -12.40 8.05 13.91
N PRO A 74 -13.13 7.16 13.22
CA PRO A 74 -14.14 7.57 12.25
C PRO A 74 -15.31 8.31 12.93
N ALA A 75 -15.96 9.18 12.17
CA ALA A 75 -17.11 9.94 12.66
C ALA A 75 -18.41 9.12 12.60
N HIS A 76 -18.48 8.13 11.69
CA HIS A 76 -19.70 7.41 11.37
C HIS A 76 -19.52 5.89 11.37
N GLY A 77 -18.68 5.37 12.28
CA GLY A 77 -18.48 3.94 12.44
C GLY A 77 -17.50 3.58 13.55
N SER A 78 -16.95 2.38 13.47
CA SER A 78 -15.92 1.86 14.36
C SER A 78 -14.83 1.13 13.56
N VAL A 79 -13.62 1.05 14.14
CA VAL A 79 -12.50 0.29 13.59
C VAL A 79 -12.06 -0.77 14.59
N GLU A 80 -11.80 -1.97 14.10
CA GLU A 80 -11.24 -3.08 14.86
C GLU A 80 -9.91 -3.54 14.25
N PHE A 81 -8.94 -3.82 15.11
CA PHE A 81 -7.66 -4.43 14.71
C PHE A 81 -7.62 -5.86 15.24
N VAL A 82 -7.50 -6.83 14.35
CA VAL A 82 -7.55 -8.26 14.70
C VAL A 82 -6.24 -8.92 14.33
N SER A 83 -5.57 -9.50 15.31
CA SER A 83 -4.44 -10.39 15.07
C SER A 83 -4.94 -11.72 14.53
N GLU A 84 -4.63 -12.03 13.28
CA GLU A 84 -5.11 -13.24 12.62
C GLU A 84 -4.14 -13.72 11.52
N LYS A 85 -4.46 -14.86 10.90
CA LYS A 85 -3.68 -15.37 9.77
C LYS A 85 -4.19 -14.79 8.45
N ILE A 86 -3.34 -14.04 7.75
CA ILE A 86 -3.65 -13.28 6.53
C ILE A 86 -2.79 -13.74 5.35
N LEU A 87 -3.24 -13.44 4.11
CA LEU A 87 -2.43 -13.62 2.90
C LEU A 87 -1.59 -12.36 2.65
N SER A 88 -0.27 -12.52 2.55
CA SER A 88 0.65 -11.43 2.23
C SER A 88 0.65 -11.09 0.75
N HIS A 89 1.26 -9.95 0.40
CA HIS A 89 1.44 -9.48 -0.97
C HIS A 89 2.84 -8.86 -1.16
N TYR A 90 3.88 -9.68 -0.99
CA TYR A 90 5.25 -9.31 -1.32
C TYR A 90 5.45 -9.22 -2.84
N PRO A 91 6.27 -8.26 -3.34
CA PRO A 91 6.57 -8.14 -4.76
C PRO A 91 7.45 -9.29 -5.27
N THR A 92 7.38 -9.58 -6.58
CA THR A 92 8.22 -10.59 -7.24
C THR A 92 9.71 -10.32 -6.95
N GLY A 93 10.45 -11.38 -6.62
CA GLY A 93 11.88 -11.31 -6.28
C GLY A 93 12.17 -11.07 -4.78
N ALA A 94 11.15 -10.71 -3.97
CA ALA A 94 11.34 -10.63 -2.53
C ALA A 94 11.61 -12.02 -1.92
N PRO A 95 12.49 -12.14 -0.91
CA PRO A 95 12.73 -13.41 -0.20
C PRO A 95 11.45 -14.06 0.37
N GLN A 96 10.44 -13.24 0.69
CA GLN A 96 9.16 -13.65 1.25
C GLN A 96 8.08 -13.94 0.20
N ILE A 97 8.37 -13.89 -1.11
CA ILE A 97 7.36 -14.06 -2.18
C ILE A 97 6.54 -15.35 -2.00
N ARG A 98 7.17 -16.42 -1.50
CA ARG A 98 6.52 -17.70 -1.22
C ARG A 98 5.44 -17.62 -0.13
N CYS A 99 5.46 -16.59 0.70
CA CYS A 99 4.47 -16.39 1.76
C CYS A 99 3.12 -15.93 1.22
N ASN A 100 3.06 -15.37 0.01
CA ASN A 100 1.80 -14.90 -0.59
C ASN A 100 0.78 -16.02 -0.85
N SER A 101 1.22 -17.28 -0.92
CA SER A 101 0.35 -18.45 -1.13
C SER A 101 -0.13 -19.12 0.14
N ARG A 102 0.22 -18.60 1.34
CA ARG A 102 -0.17 -19.20 2.62
C ARG A 102 -0.56 -18.17 3.65
N LYS A 103 -1.52 -18.53 4.50
CA LYS A 103 -1.93 -17.67 5.60
C LYS A 103 -0.85 -17.63 6.69
N SER A 104 -0.36 -16.43 7.00
CA SER A 104 0.71 -16.16 7.98
C SER A 104 0.24 -15.11 9.00
N ALA A 105 0.90 -15.01 10.15
CA ALA A 105 0.49 -14.07 11.19
C ALA A 105 0.58 -12.62 10.72
N GLY A 106 -0.44 -11.82 11.05
CA GLY A 106 -0.48 -10.39 10.82
C GLY A 106 -1.67 -9.76 11.53
N VAL A 107 -1.93 -8.49 11.24
CA VAL A 107 -3.05 -7.74 11.81
C VAL A 107 -3.94 -7.25 10.68
N SER A 108 -5.21 -7.64 10.71
CA SER A 108 -6.24 -7.09 9.82
C SER A 108 -6.92 -5.90 10.46
N GLU A 109 -7.27 -4.94 9.61
CA GLU A 109 -8.06 -3.78 9.97
C GLU A 109 -9.45 -3.91 9.40
N TYR A 110 -10.46 -3.78 10.24
CA TYR A 110 -11.87 -3.85 9.88
C TYR A 110 -12.57 -2.57 10.24
N TYR A 111 -13.45 -2.09 9.36
CA TYR A 111 -14.33 -0.97 9.63
C TYR A 111 -15.79 -1.40 9.48
N THR A 112 -16.63 -0.89 10.36
CA THR A 112 -18.08 -1.06 10.30
C THR A 112 -18.71 0.31 10.46
N SER A 113 -19.49 0.77 9.47
CA SER A 113 -20.21 2.04 9.63
C SER A 113 -21.37 1.88 10.61
N ASN A 114 -21.85 3.01 11.14
CA ASN A 114 -23.15 3.05 11.80
C ASN A 114 -24.24 2.57 10.83
N SER A 115 -25.22 1.85 11.36
CA SER A 115 -26.32 1.30 10.55
C SER A 115 -27.05 2.40 9.79
N GLY A 116 -27.29 2.19 8.49
CA GLY A 116 -27.97 3.14 7.62
C GLY A 116 -27.13 4.34 7.16
N TYR A 117 -25.91 4.52 7.69
CA TYR A 117 -25.02 5.59 7.24
C TYR A 117 -24.56 5.36 5.80
N SER A 118 -24.57 6.42 5.00
CA SER A 118 -23.97 6.45 3.66
C SER A 118 -23.34 7.82 3.44
N GLY A 119 -22.12 7.86 2.94
CA GLY A 119 -21.36 9.11 2.84
C GLY A 119 -19.87 8.89 2.94
N LYS A 120 -19.14 9.99 3.13
CA LYS A 120 -17.69 9.97 3.35
C LYS A 120 -17.41 9.83 4.84
N ASP A 121 -16.60 8.86 5.19
CA ASP A 121 -16.03 8.71 6.53
C ASP A 121 -14.51 8.59 6.40
N MET A 122 -13.78 8.74 7.49
CA MET A 122 -12.33 8.58 7.48
C MET A 122 -11.79 8.30 8.87
N TYR A 123 -10.68 7.58 8.95
CA TYR A 123 -9.94 7.45 10.19
C TYR A 123 -8.43 7.53 9.91
N LYS A 124 -7.66 7.74 10.98
CA LYS A 124 -6.19 7.75 10.89
C LYS A 124 -5.59 6.71 11.81
N VAL A 125 -4.61 5.99 11.29
CA VAL A 125 -3.86 5.00 12.06
C VAL A 125 -2.36 5.27 11.99
N ARG A 126 -1.67 4.89 13.05
CA ARG A 126 -0.21 4.75 13.07
C ARG A 126 0.15 3.28 13.18
N VAL A 127 0.89 2.78 12.20
CA VAL A 127 1.43 1.41 12.16
C VAL A 127 2.91 1.45 12.51
N SER A 128 3.33 0.63 13.47
CA SER A 128 4.74 0.40 13.77
C SER A 128 5.07 -1.06 13.51
N TYR A 129 6.11 -1.30 12.72
CA TYR A 129 6.55 -2.65 12.40
C TYR A 129 7.64 -3.18 13.35
N GLY A 130 8.21 -2.34 14.22
CA GLY A 130 9.18 -2.77 15.24
C GLY A 130 10.64 -2.70 14.79
N GLU A 131 10.94 -2.74 13.49
CA GLU A 131 12.27 -2.50 12.92
C GLU A 131 12.56 -1.02 12.57
N GLY A 132 11.85 -0.11 13.24
CA GLY A 132 11.97 1.34 13.02
C GLY A 132 11.05 1.91 11.94
N THR A 133 10.43 1.06 11.11
CA THR A 133 9.40 1.50 10.15
C THR A 133 8.14 1.94 10.89
N ILE A 134 7.78 3.21 10.73
CA ILE A 134 6.50 3.77 11.20
C ILE A 134 5.76 4.37 10.01
N LYS A 135 4.46 4.09 9.93
CA LYS A 135 3.56 4.64 8.92
C LYS A 135 2.37 5.34 9.55
N ASP A 136 2.09 6.55 9.11
CA ASP A 136 0.84 7.26 9.35
C ASP A 136 -0.04 7.14 8.12
N VAL A 137 -1.20 6.52 8.28
CA VAL A 137 -2.13 6.26 7.18
C VAL A 137 -3.44 6.99 7.45
N THR A 138 -3.86 7.78 6.48
CA THR A 138 -5.23 8.30 6.43
C THR A 138 -6.06 7.39 5.54
N VAL A 139 -7.08 6.74 6.10
CA VAL A 139 -8.00 5.89 5.32
C VAL A 139 -9.27 6.67 5.05
N ASN A 140 -9.46 7.06 3.80
CA ASN A 140 -10.69 7.69 3.33
C ASN A 140 -11.68 6.63 2.88
N ILE A 141 -12.91 6.67 3.39
CA ILE A 141 -13.92 5.64 3.15
C ILE A 141 -15.12 6.27 2.47
N ASN A 142 -15.59 5.64 1.40
CA ASN A 142 -16.87 5.94 0.78
C ASN A 142 -17.86 4.84 1.11
N VAL A 143 -18.79 5.12 2.04
CA VAL A 143 -19.81 4.18 2.49
C VAL A 143 -21.00 4.22 1.53
N ARG A 144 -21.36 3.06 1.00
CA ARG A 144 -22.50 2.88 0.10
C ARG A 144 -23.60 2.08 0.80
N LYS A 145 -24.86 2.34 0.40
CA LYS A 145 -25.98 1.48 0.77
C LYS A 145 -25.81 0.13 0.06
N LYS A 146 -26.43 -0.89 0.64
CA LYS A 146 -26.59 -2.19 0.02
C LYS A 146 -27.48 -2.10 -1.21
#